data_AF-A0A832M505-F1
#
_entry.id   AF-A0A832M505-F1
#
_cell.length_a   1.000
_cell.length_b   1.000
_cell.length_c   1.000
_cell.angle_alpha   90.00
_cell.angle_beta   90.00
_cell.angle_gamma   90.00
#
_symmetry.space_group_name_H-M   'P 1'
#
loop_
_entity.id
_entity.type
_entity.pdbx_description
1 polymer ?
#
loop_
_entity_poly.entity_id
_entity_poly.type
_entity_poly.pdbx_seq_one_letter_code
_entity_poly.pdbx_strand_id
1 'polypeptide(L)'
;MSIPLLAYSPSSQNQRVPGYEIPGEDTPYIYRLEDCADLSDIEELIWAAYRQIFSEHVILKTSRQSNLESQLRNRAITVRDFVRGLAKSETFRKLVIETNSNYRIVELSLKRLLGRAPYNKDEELAWSIKIATLGWESFVDTLLDSDEYLQAFGENTVPYQRRRYKDRPFNLVTPRYGAYWRDKLEESRYKWGAVQNFLDMARSVKITPAQTVTVKTENIQIPDMTRTSAPTGIPVSINTTSSFPVR
;
A
#
# COMPACT_ATOMS: atom_id res chain seq x y z
N MET A 1 -15.37 35.76 -1.26
CA MET A 1 -14.46 36.06 -2.38
C MET A 1 -13.52 34.87 -2.58
N SER A 2 -13.45 34.30 -3.78
CA SER A 2 -12.57 33.17 -4.07
C SER A 2 -11.13 33.64 -4.18
N ILE A 3 -10.27 33.18 -3.26
CA ILE A 3 -8.83 33.45 -3.34
C ILE A 3 -8.28 32.71 -4.58
N PRO A 4 -7.64 33.40 -5.54
CA PRO A 4 -7.04 32.74 -6.70
C PRO A 4 -5.87 31.84 -6.27
N LEU A 5 -5.52 30.85 -7.10
CA LEU A 5 -4.34 30.02 -6.84
C LEU A 5 -3.08 30.89 -6.93
N LEU A 6 -2.16 30.73 -5.97
CA LEU A 6 -0.89 31.45 -5.99
C LEU A 6 -0.08 31.01 -7.22
N ALA A 7 0.51 31.96 -7.94
CA ALA A 7 1.37 31.66 -9.08
C ALA A 7 2.67 30.99 -8.62
N TYR A 8 3.11 29.98 -9.36
CA TYR A 8 4.37 29.27 -9.13
C TYR A 8 5.09 29.04 -10.47
N SER A 9 6.42 29.04 -10.43
CA SER A 9 7.24 28.82 -11.62
C SER A 9 7.33 27.32 -11.96
N PRO A 10 7.03 26.91 -13.21
CA PRO A 10 7.09 25.51 -13.57
C PRO A 10 8.53 25.04 -13.76
N SER A 11 8.81 23.79 -13.37
CA SER A 11 10.13 23.17 -13.47
C SER A 11 10.29 22.40 -14.79
N SER A 12 11.54 22.11 -15.17
CA SER A 12 11.87 21.24 -16.30
C SER A 12 11.56 19.79 -15.96
N GLN A 13 10.49 19.24 -16.55
CA GLN A 13 10.06 17.85 -16.38
C GLN A 13 9.82 17.22 -17.76
N ASN A 14 10.07 15.91 -17.89
CA ASN A 14 10.03 15.18 -19.15
C ASN A 14 8.68 15.33 -19.89
N GLN A 15 7.56 15.31 -19.16
CA GLN A 15 6.23 15.36 -19.78
C GLN A 15 5.88 16.72 -20.43
N ARG A 16 6.68 17.77 -20.23
CA ARG A 16 6.44 19.11 -20.78
C ARG A 16 6.99 19.29 -22.19
N VAL A 17 7.94 18.45 -22.59
CA VAL A 17 8.58 18.51 -23.91
C VAL A 17 7.84 17.55 -24.84
N PRO A 18 7.69 17.79 -26.16
CA PRO A 18 7.23 16.75 -27.08
C PRO A 18 8.20 15.55 -27.06
N GLY A 19 7.63 14.35 -27.15
CA GLY A 19 8.39 13.10 -27.17
C GLY A 19 8.41 12.61 -28.60
N TYR A 20 9.58 12.21 -29.08
CA TYR A 20 9.76 11.69 -30.44
C TYR A 20 10.07 10.19 -30.42
N GLU A 21 9.84 9.54 -29.28
CA GLU A 21 10.16 8.13 -29.08
C GLU A 21 9.11 7.21 -29.72
N ILE A 22 9.57 6.06 -30.19
CA ILE A 22 8.72 4.98 -30.71
C ILE A 22 8.27 4.13 -29.51
N PRO A 23 6.99 3.73 -29.41
CA PRO A 23 6.52 2.87 -28.33
C PRO A 23 7.29 1.55 -28.25
N GLY A 24 7.60 1.12 -27.01
CA GLY A 24 8.33 -0.11 -26.70
C GLY A 24 7.85 -0.71 -25.37
N GLU A 25 8.58 -1.68 -24.83
CA GLU A 25 8.19 -2.39 -23.60
C GLU A 25 8.04 -1.46 -22.37
N ASP A 26 8.86 -0.41 -22.29
CA ASP A 26 8.82 0.57 -21.20
C ASP A 26 7.63 1.54 -21.28
N THR A 27 6.87 1.53 -22.38
CA THR A 27 5.71 2.41 -22.50
C THR A 27 4.54 1.89 -21.68
N PRO A 28 3.92 2.74 -20.84
CA PRO A 28 2.80 2.31 -20.01
C PRO A 28 1.63 1.91 -20.90
N TYR A 29 1.02 0.77 -20.60
CA TYR A 29 -0.25 0.38 -21.21
C TYR A 29 -1.34 1.36 -20.78
N ILE A 30 -2.06 1.91 -21.77
CA ILE A 30 -3.07 2.94 -21.55
C ILE A 30 -4.44 2.27 -21.50
N TYR A 31 -5.07 2.27 -20.33
CA TYR A 31 -6.42 1.76 -20.16
C TYR A 31 -7.43 2.85 -20.52
N ARG A 32 -8.21 2.63 -21.59
CA ARG A 32 -9.28 3.52 -22.04
C ARG A 32 -10.60 2.78 -22.05
N LEU A 33 -11.64 3.47 -21.63
CA LEU A 33 -13.00 2.91 -21.62
C LEU A 33 -13.52 2.59 -23.03
N GLU A 34 -13.01 3.32 -24.03
CA GLU A 34 -13.38 3.16 -25.45
C GLU A 34 -12.85 1.84 -26.04
N ASP A 35 -11.71 1.36 -25.53
CA ASP A 35 -11.06 0.12 -25.98
C ASP A 35 -11.66 -1.12 -25.29
N CYS A 36 -12.49 -0.93 -24.27
CA CYS A 36 -13.13 -2.01 -23.52
C CYS A 36 -14.42 -2.49 -24.23
N ALA A 37 -14.32 -3.62 -24.93
CA ALA A 37 -15.47 -4.27 -25.56
C ALA A 37 -16.16 -5.23 -24.59
N ASP A 38 -15.38 -5.98 -23.83
CA ASP A 38 -15.87 -7.03 -22.93
C ASP A 38 -15.91 -6.58 -21.46
N LEU A 39 -16.70 -7.29 -20.65
CA LEU A 39 -16.76 -7.05 -19.21
C LEU A 39 -15.42 -7.30 -18.51
N SER A 40 -14.60 -8.23 -19.02
CA SER A 40 -13.24 -8.48 -18.53
C SER A 40 -12.35 -7.26 -18.68
N ASP A 41 -12.42 -6.57 -19.82
CA ASP A 41 -11.59 -5.39 -20.09
C ASP A 41 -11.94 -4.25 -19.14
N ILE A 42 -13.24 -4.10 -18.83
CA ILE A 42 -13.71 -3.14 -17.83
C ILE A 42 -13.20 -3.51 -16.44
N GLU A 43 -13.15 -4.79 -16.09
CA GLU A 43 -12.59 -5.24 -14.81
C GLU A 43 -11.09 -4.95 -14.70
N GLU A 44 -10.33 -5.13 -15.79
CA GLU A 44 -8.92 -4.76 -15.85
C GLU A 44 -8.72 -3.25 -15.74
N LEU A 45 -9.56 -2.45 -16.41
CA LEU A 45 -9.55 -0.99 -16.30
C LEU A 45 -9.85 -0.53 -14.87
N ILE A 46 -10.87 -1.12 -14.22
CA ILE A 46 -11.19 -0.88 -12.81
C ILE A 46 -9.98 -1.21 -11.94
N TRP A 47 -9.36 -2.37 -12.16
CA TRP A 47 -8.18 -2.80 -11.40
C TRP A 47 -7.01 -1.83 -11.57
N ALA A 48 -6.75 -1.37 -12.80
CA ALA A 48 -5.72 -0.38 -13.10
C ALA A 48 -5.99 0.97 -12.41
N ALA A 49 -7.24 1.41 -12.35
CA ALA A 49 -7.63 2.62 -11.63
C ALA A 49 -7.43 2.48 -10.11
N TYR A 50 -7.79 1.35 -9.50
CA TYR A 50 -7.49 1.09 -8.09
C TYR A 50 -5.97 1.10 -7.82
N ARG A 51 -5.20 0.44 -8.68
CA ARG A 51 -3.74 0.39 -8.61
C ARG A 51 -3.11 1.78 -8.66
N GLN A 52 -3.61 2.64 -9.54
CA GLN A 52 -3.12 4.01 -9.70
C GLN A 52 -3.46 4.88 -8.47
N ILE A 53 -4.71 4.80 -7.96
CA ILE A 53 -5.20 5.71 -6.91
C ILE A 53 -4.83 5.27 -5.50
N PHE A 54 -4.90 3.97 -5.19
CA PHE A 54 -4.66 3.47 -3.83
C PHE A 54 -3.33 2.77 -3.63
N SER A 55 -2.65 2.40 -4.72
CA SER A 55 -1.53 1.44 -4.74
C SER A 55 -1.99 -0.01 -4.54
N GLU A 56 -1.14 -0.95 -4.97
CA GLU A 56 -1.41 -2.40 -5.01
C GLU A 56 -1.88 -3.01 -3.69
N HIS A 57 -1.29 -2.58 -2.57
CA HIS A 57 -1.52 -3.16 -1.26
C HIS A 57 -2.91 -2.81 -0.66
N VAL A 58 -3.64 -1.90 -1.32
CA VAL A 58 -4.94 -1.41 -0.85
C VAL A 58 -6.08 -1.94 -1.73
N ILE A 59 -5.82 -2.85 -2.68
CA ILE A 59 -6.87 -3.48 -3.50
C ILE A 59 -7.47 -4.68 -2.75
N LEU A 60 -8.05 -4.40 -1.58
CA LEU A 60 -8.70 -5.38 -0.71
C LEU A 60 -10.19 -5.41 -0.99
N LYS A 61 -10.86 -6.52 -0.65
CA LYS A 61 -12.32 -6.63 -0.77
C LYS A 61 -13.06 -5.54 0.01
N THR A 62 -12.49 -5.06 1.11
CA THR A 62 -13.07 -4.04 2.00
C THR A 62 -12.89 -2.61 1.52
N SER A 63 -11.91 -2.34 0.64
CA SER A 63 -11.65 -1.02 0.07
C SER A 63 -12.33 -0.79 -1.27
N ARG A 64 -12.87 -1.85 -1.89
CA ARG A 64 -13.60 -1.77 -3.16
C ARG A 64 -14.92 -1.03 -3.00
N GLN A 65 -15.19 -0.15 -3.96
CA GLN A 65 -16.36 0.71 -4.07
C GLN A 65 -17.34 0.10 -5.08
N SER A 66 -18.12 -0.90 -4.65
CA SER A 66 -19.03 -1.66 -5.53
C SER A 66 -20.00 -0.77 -6.32
N ASN A 67 -20.52 0.28 -5.69
CA ASN A 67 -21.47 1.20 -6.32
C ASN A 67 -20.83 1.94 -7.50
N LEU A 68 -19.59 2.41 -7.35
CA LEU A 68 -18.86 3.10 -8.41
C LEU A 68 -18.48 2.14 -9.54
N GLU A 69 -18.09 0.91 -9.19
CA GLU A 69 -17.79 -0.13 -10.19
C GLU A 69 -19.01 -0.48 -11.03
N SER A 70 -20.18 -0.63 -10.42
CA SER A 70 -21.44 -0.88 -11.15
C SER A 70 -21.81 0.28 -12.07
N GLN A 71 -21.63 1.52 -11.62
CA GLN A 71 -21.89 2.71 -12.45
C GLN A 71 -20.95 2.77 -13.66
N LEU A 72 -19.66 2.44 -13.48
CA LEU A 72 -18.69 2.42 -14.57
C LEU A 72 -18.96 1.27 -15.55
N ARG A 73 -19.30 0.07 -15.06
CA ARG A 73 -19.68 -1.08 -15.90
C ARG A 73 -20.90 -0.77 -16.77
N ASN A 74 -21.86 -0.03 -16.24
CA ASN A 74 -23.04 0.42 -16.98
C ASN A 74 -22.79 1.68 -17.82
N ARG A 75 -21.55 2.18 -17.87
CA ARG A 75 -21.17 3.42 -18.57
C ARG A 75 -22.00 4.64 -18.15
N ALA A 76 -22.53 4.65 -16.93
CA ALA A 76 -23.30 5.75 -16.36
C ALA A 76 -22.39 6.90 -15.89
N ILE A 77 -21.13 6.59 -15.60
CA ILE A 77 -20.08 7.55 -15.19
C ILE A 77 -18.86 7.37 -16.09
N THR A 78 -18.09 8.45 -16.27
CA THR A 78 -16.82 8.42 -17.01
C THR A 78 -15.69 7.84 -16.15
N VAL A 79 -14.53 7.55 -16.74
CA VAL A 79 -13.34 7.12 -15.98
C VAL A 79 -12.86 8.25 -15.07
N ARG A 80 -12.94 9.51 -15.50
CA ARG A 80 -12.67 10.68 -14.66
C ARG A 80 -13.58 10.70 -13.43
N ASP A 81 -14.87 10.46 -13.59
CA ASP A 81 -15.82 10.42 -12.48
C ASP A 81 -15.58 9.24 -11.55
N PHE A 82 -15.18 8.09 -12.09
CA PHE A 82 -14.74 6.96 -11.30
C PHE A 82 -13.52 7.31 -10.45
N VAL A 83 -12.48 7.89 -11.05
CA VAL A 83 -11.27 8.37 -10.36
C VAL A 83 -11.61 9.42 -9.28
N ARG A 84 -12.52 10.35 -9.60
CA ARG A 84 -13.06 11.34 -8.65
C ARG A 84 -13.70 10.65 -7.45
N GLY A 85 -14.55 9.65 -7.69
CA GLY A 85 -15.19 8.86 -6.64
C GLY A 85 -14.18 8.09 -5.77
N LEU A 86 -13.15 7.48 -6.37
CA LEU A 86 -12.11 6.78 -5.62
C LEU A 86 -11.31 7.75 -4.72
N ALA A 87 -10.92 8.92 -5.23
CA ALA A 87 -10.20 9.93 -4.47
C ALA A 87 -11.02 10.54 -3.33
N LYS A 88 -12.36 10.57 -3.44
CA LYS A 88 -13.29 11.03 -2.40
C LYS A 88 -13.78 9.92 -1.47
N SER A 89 -13.39 8.66 -1.71
CA SER A 89 -13.83 7.53 -0.90
C SER A 89 -13.35 7.61 0.56
N GLU A 90 -14.11 6.97 1.45
CA GLU A 90 -13.73 6.84 2.86
C GLU A 90 -12.40 6.09 3.03
N THR A 91 -12.12 5.11 2.16
CA THR A 91 -10.85 4.40 2.12
C THR A 91 -9.68 5.35 1.86
N PHE A 92 -9.82 6.25 0.88
CA PHE A 92 -8.78 7.22 0.56
C PHE A 92 -8.55 8.17 1.74
N ARG A 93 -9.65 8.62 2.37
CA ARG A 93 -9.60 9.48 3.54
C ARG A 93 -8.83 8.83 4.70
N LYS A 94 -9.22 7.63 5.13
CA LYS A 94 -8.60 6.94 6.27
C LYS A 94 -7.13 6.59 6.03
N LEU A 95 -6.80 6.12 4.83
CA LEU A 95 -5.47 5.61 4.55
C LEU A 95 -4.49 6.71 4.15
N VAL A 96 -4.92 7.70 3.38
CA VAL A 96 -4.05 8.73 2.80
C VAL A 96 -4.22 10.07 3.50
N ILE A 97 -5.44 10.58 3.64
CA ILE A 97 -5.66 11.94 4.17
C ILE A 97 -5.30 12.02 5.65
N GLU A 98 -5.82 11.11 6.47
CA GLU A 98 -5.62 11.16 7.92
C GLU A 98 -4.16 10.92 8.37
N THR A 99 -3.36 10.30 7.50
CA THR A 99 -1.96 9.93 7.82
C THR A 99 -0.92 10.90 7.26
N ASN A 100 -1.34 11.96 6.56
CA ASN A 100 -0.44 12.90 5.90
C ASN A 100 -0.81 14.36 6.19
N SER A 101 0.16 15.26 6.05
CA SER A 101 -0.09 16.70 6.07
C SER A 101 -0.63 17.19 4.72
N ASN A 102 -1.29 18.36 4.70
CA ASN A 102 -1.82 18.94 3.47
C ASN A 102 -0.76 19.05 2.36
N TYR A 103 0.47 19.44 2.70
CA TYR A 103 1.58 19.54 1.73
C TYR A 103 1.88 18.19 1.06
N ARG A 104 1.98 17.13 1.86
CA ARG A 104 2.26 15.79 1.34
C ARG A 104 1.07 15.22 0.59
N ILE A 105 -0.15 15.49 1.03
CA ILE A 105 -1.36 15.07 0.31
C ILE A 105 -1.40 15.68 -1.09
N VAL A 106 -1.02 16.95 -1.25
CA VAL A 106 -0.87 17.57 -2.58
C VAL A 106 0.14 16.79 -3.43
N GLU A 107 1.33 16.51 -2.91
CA GLU A 107 2.35 15.72 -3.62
C GLU A 107 1.80 14.37 -4.09
N LEU A 108 1.10 13.64 -3.22
CA LEU A 108 0.47 12.36 -3.58
C LEU A 108 -0.62 12.54 -4.64
N SER A 109 -1.40 13.61 -4.55
CA SER A 109 -2.50 13.90 -5.49
C SER A 109 -1.98 14.20 -6.89
N LEU A 110 -0.96 15.04 -7.02
CA LEU A 110 -0.33 15.35 -8.31
C LEU A 110 0.26 14.08 -8.94
N LYS A 111 0.87 13.20 -8.14
CA LYS A 111 1.45 11.94 -8.64
C LYS A 111 0.39 10.92 -9.06
N ARG A 112 -0.66 10.73 -8.25
CA ARG A 112 -1.69 9.71 -8.49
C ARG A 112 -2.73 10.15 -9.52
N LEU A 113 -3.13 11.42 -9.51
CA LEU A 113 -4.19 11.95 -10.37
C LEU A 113 -3.66 12.59 -11.65
N LEU A 114 -2.60 13.42 -11.58
CA LEU A 114 -2.02 14.06 -12.78
C LEU A 114 -0.86 13.25 -13.40
N GLY A 115 -0.40 12.20 -12.72
CA GLY A 115 0.67 11.36 -13.24
C GLY A 115 2.03 12.05 -13.26
N ARG A 116 2.26 13.09 -12.43
CA ARG A 116 3.51 13.84 -12.37
C ARG A 116 3.96 14.21 -10.96
N ALA A 117 5.24 14.52 -10.80
CA ALA A 117 5.74 15.14 -9.58
C ALA A 117 5.40 16.65 -9.54
N PRO A 118 5.29 17.25 -8.34
CA PRO A 118 5.22 18.71 -8.21
C PRO A 118 6.43 19.39 -8.86
N TYR A 119 6.23 20.57 -9.43
CA TYR A 119 7.29 21.36 -10.04
C TYR A 119 8.28 21.89 -9.01
N ASN A 120 7.76 22.43 -7.92
CA ASN A 120 8.50 23.03 -6.83
C ASN A 120 7.67 22.99 -5.54
N LYS A 121 8.29 23.41 -4.43
CA LYS A 121 7.59 23.52 -3.14
C LYS A 121 6.48 24.58 -3.18
N ASP A 122 6.60 25.60 -4.03
CA ASP A 122 5.59 26.66 -4.14
C ASP A 122 4.26 26.13 -4.69
N GLU A 123 4.30 25.18 -5.64
CA GLU A 123 3.11 24.47 -6.12
C GLU A 123 2.45 23.68 -4.97
N GLU A 124 3.23 22.98 -4.15
CA GLU A 124 2.71 22.26 -2.98
C GLU A 124 2.02 23.22 -2.00
N LEU A 125 2.63 24.37 -1.72
CA LEU A 125 2.08 25.41 -0.85
C LEU A 125 0.79 26.01 -1.44
N ALA A 126 0.80 26.37 -2.72
CA ALA A 126 -0.34 26.96 -3.42
C ALA A 126 -1.57 26.04 -3.41
N TRP A 127 -1.39 24.74 -3.58
CA TRP A 127 -2.49 23.79 -3.52
C TRP A 127 -2.89 23.41 -2.09
N SER A 128 -1.95 23.44 -1.14
CA SER A 128 -2.25 23.11 0.26
C SER A 128 -3.25 24.08 0.89
N ILE A 129 -3.22 25.37 0.50
CA ILE A 129 -4.18 26.36 0.99
C ILE A 129 -5.57 26.15 0.39
N LYS A 130 -5.67 25.61 -0.84
CA LYS A 130 -6.97 25.23 -1.43
C LYS A 130 -7.62 24.10 -0.66
N ILE A 131 -6.85 23.09 -0.27
CA ILE A 131 -7.34 22.01 0.60
C ILE A 131 -7.80 22.58 1.95
N ALA A 132 -7.03 23.49 2.55
CA ALA A 132 -7.39 24.06 3.85
C ALA A 132 -8.63 24.96 3.81
N THR A 133 -8.89 25.64 2.69
CA THR A 133 -9.99 26.63 2.56
C THR A 133 -11.28 26.02 2.04
N LEU A 134 -11.21 25.08 1.08
CA LEU A 134 -12.37 24.50 0.41
C LEU A 134 -12.63 23.04 0.81
N GLY A 135 -11.68 22.42 1.51
CA GLY A 135 -11.72 21.01 1.85
C GLY A 135 -11.17 20.12 0.72
N TRP A 136 -11.06 18.83 1.05
CA TRP A 136 -10.48 17.82 0.17
C TRP A 136 -11.33 17.57 -1.10
N GLU A 137 -12.64 17.45 -0.95
CA GLU A 137 -13.53 17.09 -2.06
C GLU A 137 -13.49 18.13 -3.17
N SER A 138 -13.57 19.41 -2.81
CA SER A 138 -13.48 20.52 -3.76
C SER A 138 -12.09 20.60 -4.40
N PHE A 139 -11.03 20.31 -3.64
CA PHE A 139 -9.68 20.22 -4.21
C PHE A 139 -9.59 19.15 -5.31
N VAL A 140 -10.12 17.94 -5.08
CA VAL A 140 -10.14 16.86 -6.08
C VAL A 140 -10.90 17.30 -7.33
N ASP A 141 -12.05 17.96 -7.18
CA ASP A 141 -12.82 18.46 -8.32
C ASP A 141 -12.01 19.48 -9.12
N THR A 142 -11.43 20.48 -8.45
CA THR A 142 -10.61 21.50 -9.12
C THR A 142 -9.39 20.92 -9.83
N LEU A 143 -8.83 19.82 -9.34
CA LEU A 143 -7.67 19.18 -9.93
C LEU A 143 -8.05 18.35 -11.18
N LEU A 144 -9.17 17.62 -11.12
CA LEU A 144 -9.66 16.79 -12.24
C LEU A 144 -10.31 17.62 -13.35
N ASP A 145 -10.85 18.79 -13.01
CA ASP A 145 -11.42 19.75 -13.96
C ASP A 145 -10.35 20.68 -14.57
N SER A 146 -9.08 20.49 -14.21
CA SER A 146 -7.99 21.27 -14.79
C SER A 146 -7.75 20.93 -16.26
N ASP A 147 -7.39 21.94 -17.05
CA ASP A 147 -7.00 21.75 -18.45
C ASP A 147 -5.85 20.76 -18.59
N GLU A 148 -4.95 20.69 -17.61
CA GLU A 148 -3.85 19.72 -17.61
C GLU A 148 -4.35 18.27 -17.57
N TYR A 149 -5.35 17.97 -16.73
CA TYR A 149 -5.94 16.63 -16.66
C TYR A 149 -6.67 16.29 -17.97
N LEU A 150 -7.49 17.22 -18.46
CA LEU A 150 -8.26 17.05 -19.69
C LEU A 150 -7.36 16.84 -20.92
N GLN A 151 -6.27 17.59 -21.04
CA GLN A 151 -5.32 17.45 -22.15
C GLN A 151 -4.51 16.14 -22.06
N ALA A 152 -4.23 15.65 -20.84
CA ALA A 152 -3.41 14.46 -20.65
C ALA A 152 -4.21 13.14 -20.78
N PHE A 153 -5.40 13.09 -20.20
CA PHE A 153 -6.18 11.85 -20.05
C PHE A 153 -7.59 11.94 -20.65
N GLY A 154 -8.14 13.15 -20.78
CA GLY A 154 -9.55 13.33 -21.15
C GLY A 154 -10.49 12.77 -20.08
N GLU A 155 -11.64 12.23 -20.50
CA GLU A 155 -12.66 11.71 -19.57
C GLU A 155 -12.63 10.18 -19.43
N ASN A 156 -12.08 9.48 -20.42
CA ASN A 156 -12.21 8.03 -20.58
C ASN A 156 -10.90 7.25 -20.36
N THR A 157 -9.79 7.92 -20.03
CA THR A 157 -8.49 7.27 -19.81
C THR A 157 -8.15 7.21 -18.32
N VAL A 158 -7.67 6.05 -17.86
CA VAL A 158 -7.14 5.92 -16.49
C VAL A 158 -5.83 6.69 -16.38
N PRO A 159 -5.62 7.51 -15.33
CA PRO A 159 -4.36 8.19 -15.12
C PRO A 159 -3.19 7.22 -15.00
N TYR A 160 -2.03 7.62 -15.51
CA TYR A 160 -0.80 6.85 -15.43
C TYR A 160 0.39 7.78 -15.21
N GLN A 161 1.52 7.24 -14.73
CA GLN A 161 2.74 8.02 -14.58
C GLN A 161 3.26 8.47 -15.96
N ARG A 162 3.19 9.77 -16.22
CA ARG A 162 3.56 10.37 -17.50
C ARG A 162 5.07 10.37 -17.63
N ARG A 163 5.59 9.79 -18.72
CA ARG A 163 7.01 9.84 -19.12
C ARG A 163 8.00 9.51 -18.00
N ARG A 164 7.79 8.35 -17.36
CA ARG A 164 8.64 7.82 -16.30
C ARG A 164 10.10 7.62 -16.74
N TYR A 165 10.34 6.92 -17.84
CA TYR A 165 11.68 6.50 -18.27
C TYR A 165 12.54 5.99 -17.09
N LYS A 166 13.62 6.71 -16.75
CA LYS A 166 14.56 6.35 -15.67
C LYS A 166 14.04 6.63 -14.27
N ASP A 167 12.92 7.34 -14.13
CA ASP A 167 12.37 7.67 -12.84
C ASP A 167 11.77 6.44 -12.14
N ARG A 168 11.75 6.51 -10.81
CA ARG A 168 11.16 5.48 -9.98
C ARG A 168 9.62 5.51 -10.09
N PRO A 169 8.94 4.36 -9.99
CA PRO A 169 7.48 4.32 -9.89
C PRO A 169 7.01 5.13 -8.69
N PHE A 170 5.96 5.95 -8.85
CA PHE A 170 5.46 6.80 -7.76
C PHE A 170 5.05 6.01 -6.52
N ASN A 171 4.48 4.82 -6.67
CA ASN A 171 4.09 3.99 -5.53
C ASN A 171 5.27 3.60 -4.61
N LEU A 172 6.51 3.56 -5.14
CA LEU A 172 7.71 3.30 -4.35
C LEU A 172 8.30 4.58 -3.74
N VAL A 173 8.18 5.71 -4.44
CA VAL A 173 8.71 7.02 -3.98
C VAL A 173 7.83 7.64 -2.91
N THR A 174 6.51 7.53 -3.07
CA THR A 174 5.51 8.08 -2.16
C THR A 174 4.69 6.95 -1.54
N PRO A 175 5.21 6.29 -0.49
CA PRO A 175 4.44 5.33 0.28
C PRO A 175 3.27 6.02 0.99
N ARG A 176 2.34 5.21 1.52
CA ARG A 176 1.10 5.66 2.18
C ARG A 176 1.31 6.84 3.12
N TYR A 177 2.34 6.82 3.95
CA TYR A 177 2.72 7.94 4.80
C TYR A 177 4.24 8.16 4.81
N GLY A 178 4.65 9.39 5.13
CA GLY A 178 6.05 9.79 5.20
C GLY A 178 6.72 9.51 6.56
N ALA A 179 7.96 9.96 6.71
CA ALA A 179 8.74 9.84 7.94
C ALA A 179 8.01 10.46 9.15
N TYR A 180 7.45 11.66 8.97
CA TYR A 180 6.72 12.37 10.03
C TYR A 180 5.65 11.50 10.73
N TRP A 181 4.78 10.85 9.97
CA TRP A 181 3.71 10.03 10.54
C TRP A 181 4.24 8.71 11.11
N ARG A 182 5.25 8.12 10.44
CA ARG A 182 5.94 6.92 10.93
C ARG A 182 6.55 7.18 12.31
N ASP A 183 7.27 8.28 12.47
CA ASP A 183 7.91 8.64 13.74
C ASP A 183 6.86 8.89 14.83
N LYS A 184 5.78 9.64 14.52
CA LYS A 184 4.65 9.85 15.44
C LYS A 184 4.02 8.53 15.92
N LEU A 185 3.81 7.57 15.02
CA LEU A 185 3.29 6.25 15.38
C LEU A 185 4.26 5.44 16.24
N GLU A 186 5.56 5.47 15.89
CA GLU A 186 6.61 4.75 16.60
C GLU A 186 6.85 5.29 18.01
N GLU A 187 6.67 6.59 18.23
CA GLU A 187 6.70 7.23 19.54
C GLU A 187 5.48 6.87 20.39
N SER A 188 4.31 6.81 19.76
CA SER A 188 3.04 6.49 20.45
C SER A 188 2.93 5.00 20.80
N ARG A 189 3.72 4.14 20.16
CA ARG A 189 3.62 2.68 20.30
C ARG A 189 4.38 2.21 21.54
N TYR A 190 3.67 1.50 22.42
CA TYR A 190 4.32 0.73 23.48
C TYR A 190 5.17 -0.39 22.89
N LYS A 191 6.45 -0.41 23.24
CA LYS A 191 7.44 -1.40 22.78
C LYS A 191 7.94 -2.19 23.98
N TRP A 192 7.61 -3.47 24.06
CA TRP A 192 8.10 -4.37 25.10
C TRP A 192 9.64 -4.46 25.02
N GLY A 193 10.35 -4.03 26.06
CA GLY A 193 11.81 -4.03 26.09
C GLY A 193 12.49 -2.80 25.49
N ALA A 194 11.76 -1.71 25.26
CA ALA A 194 12.36 -0.40 25.01
C ALA A 194 13.16 0.08 26.21
N VAL A 195 14.14 0.97 25.99
CA VAL A 195 15.03 1.48 27.05
C VAL A 195 14.26 1.98 28.29
N GLN A 196 13.11 2.62 28.08
CA GLN A 196 12.29 3.17 29.15
C GLN A 196 11.59 2.13 30.03
N ASN A 197 11.20 0.97 29.48
CA ASN A 197 10.47 -0.09 30.21
C ASN A 197 11.28 -1.38 30.36
N PHE A 198 12.57 -1.35 30.00
CA PHE A 198 13.44 -2.52 30.00
C PHE A 198 13.58 -3.14 31.40
N LEU A 199 13.72 -2.33 32.44
CA LEU A 199 13.87 -2.83 33.81
C LEU A 199 12.59 -3.50 34.32
N ASP A 200 11.43 -2.94 34.01
CA ASP A 200 10.13 -3.53 34.38
C ASP A 200 9.88 -4.83 33.60
N MET A 201 10.23 -4.84 32.30
CA MET A 201 10.26 -6.06 31.51
C MET A 201 11.16 -7.11 32.16
N ALA A 202 12.42 -6.79 32.44
CA ALA A 202 13.40 -7.74 32.99
C ALA A 202 12.92 -8.34 34.32
N ARG A 203 12.26 -7.53 35.17
CA ARG A 203 11.64 -7.99 36.43
C ARG A 203 10.43 -8.90 36.21
N SER A 204 9.67 -8.71 35.14
CA SER A 204 8.49 -9.52 34.84
C SER A 204 8.82 -10.92 34.31
N VAL A 205 10.03 -11.12 33.77
CA VAL A 205 10.45 -12.41 33.23
C VAL A 205 10.69 -13.40 34.37
N LYS A 206 9.80 -14.37 34.50
CA LYS A 206 9.97 -15.50 35.43
C LYS A 206 10.97 -16.48 34.82
N ILE A 207 12.18 -16.50 35.37
CA ILE A 207 13.21 -17.47 34.99
C ILE A 207 12.86 -18.79 35.66
N THR A 208 12.57 -19.83 34.86
CA THR A 208 12.48 -21.20 35.34
C THR A 208 13.87 -21.81 35.24
N PRO A 209 14.63 -21.96 36.35
CA PRO A 209 15.95 -22.57 36.27
C PRO A 209 15.81 -24.03 35.81
N ALA A 210 16.65 -24.43 34.86
CA ALA A 210 16.70 -25.82 34.42
C ALA A 210 17.10 -26.70 35.60
N GLN A 211 16.21 -27.61 36.01
CA GLN A 211 16.52 -28.59 37.04
C GLN A 211 17.36 -29.71 36.41
N THR A 212 18.60 -29.86 36.86
CA THR A 212 19.42 -31.00 36.49
C THR A 212 18.87 -32.24 37.18
N VAL A 213 18.24 -33.15 36.44
CA VAL A 213 17.83 -34.45 36.98
C VAL A 213 19.06 -35.35 37.04
N THR A 214 19.51 -35.70 38.24
CA THR A 214 20.54 -36.74 38.43
C THR A 214 19.94 -38.09 38.07
N VAL A 215 20.44 -38.71 36.99
CA VAL A 215 20.04 -40.06 36.60
C VAL A 215 20.65 -41.05 37.58
N LYS A 216 19.81 -41.73 38.38
CA LYS A 216 20.26 -42.84 39.24
C LYS A 216 20.56 -44.04 38.36
N THR A 217 21.84 -44.44 38.29
CA THR A 217 22.28 -45.60 37.51
C THR A 217 22.09 -46.93 38.24
N GLU A 218 21.69 -46.88 39.52
CA GLU A 218 21.60 -48.03 40.45
C GLU A 218 20.72 -49.18 39.95
N ASN A 219 19.66 -48.88 39.18
CA ASN A 219 18.74 -49.87 38.62
C ASN A 219 18.89 -50.06 37.11
N ILE A 220 19.95 -49.53 36.49
CA ILE A 220 20.22 -49.78 35.07
C ILE A 220 20.83 -51.18 34.96
N GLN A 221 19.99 -52.19 34.76
CA GLN A 221 20.43 -53.53 34.43
C GLN A 221 20.74 -53.59 32.93
N ILE A 222 21.97 -54.00 32.58
CA ILE A 222 22.30 -54.35 31.20
C ILE A 222 21.47 -55.61 30.88
N PRO A 223 20.61 -55.59 29.85
CA PRO A 223 19.88 -56.79 29.45
C PRO A 223 20.87 -57.89 29.08
N ASP A 224 20.60 -59.12 29.53
CA ASP A 224 21.41 -60.29 29.16
C ASP A 224 21.38 -60.45 27.63
N MET A 225 22.56 -60.31 27.01
CA MET A 225 22.76 -60.31 25.57
C MET A 225 23.19 -61.69 25.02
N THR A 226 23.10 -62.73 25.82
CA THR A 226 23.38 -64.10 25.35
C THR A 226 22.30 -64.56 24.37
N ARG A 227 22.72 -65.07 23.19
CA ARG A 227 21.85 -65.52 22.07
C ARG A 227 21.10 -66.83 22.33
N THR A 228 20.72 -67.12 23.57
CA THR A 228 20.19 -68.43 23.97
C THR A 228 18.76 -68.41 24.50
N SER A 229 18.12 -67.25 24.61
CA SER A 229 16.71 -67.15 24.94
C SER A 229 15.84 -67.00 23.67
N ALA A 230 14.94 -67.96 23.45
CA ALA A 230 13.86 -67.79 22.48
C ALA A 230 12.95 -66.62 22.92
N PRO A 231 12.50 -65.74 22.01
CA PRO A 231 11.70 -64.58 22.40
C PRO A 231 10.31 -65.00 22.88
N THR A 232 10.13 -65.13 24.19
CA THR A 232 8.82 -65.21 24.84
C THR A 232 8.39 -63.81 25.27
N GLY A 233 7.86 -63.03 24.34
CA GLY A 233 7.30 -61.72 24.64
C GLY A 233 6.72 -61.03 23.42
N ILE A 234 5.52 -60.48 23.56
CA ILE A 234 4.81 -59.73 22.52
C ILE A 234 5.64 -58.47 22.20
N PRO A 235 5.95 -58.17 20.92
CA PRO A 235 6.66 -56.94 20.58
C PRO A 235 5.81 -55.73 20.97
N VAL A 236 6.28 -54.96 21.95
CA VAL A 236 5.67 -53.70 22.33
C VAL A 236 6.05 -52.67 21.27
N SER A 237 5.07 -52.23 20.47
CA SER A 237 5.26 -51.14 19.51
C SER A 237 5.57 -49.84 20.27
N ILE A 238 6.77 -49.29 20.07
CA ILE A 238 7.10 -47.94 20.53
C ILE A 238 6.31 -46.98 19.64
N ASN A 239 5.18 -46.50 20.16
CA ASN A 239 4.37 -45.49 19.50
C ASN A 239 5.09 -44.14 19.63
N THR A 240 5.78 -43.70 18.59
CA THR A 240 6.49 -42.41 18.57
C THR A 240 5.49 -41.27 18.41
N THR A 241 4.86 -40.87 19.52
CA THR A 241 4.09 -39.62 19.61
C THR A 241 5.00 -38.40 19.68
N SER A 242 6.00 -38.32 18.80
CA SER A 242 6.74 -37.09 18.52
C SER A 242 6.11 -36.41 17.30
N SER A 243 4.95 -35.79 17.50
CA SER A 243 4.42 -34.82 16.54
C SER A 243 5.28 -33.55 16.67
N PHE A 244 6.11 -33.28 15.66
CA PHE A 244 6.75 -31.99 15.51
C PHE A 244 5.66 -30.95 15.17
N PRO A 245 5.60 -29.81 15.86
CA PRO A 245 4.68 -28.74 15.49
C PRO A 245 5.17 -28.12 14.16
N VAL A 246 4.38 -28.32 13.11
CA VAL A 246 4.53 -27.61 11.83
C VAL A 246 4.22 -26.13 12.10
N ARG A 247 5.15 -25.24 11.77
CA ARG A 247 4.92 -23.79 11.67
C ARG A 247 4.45 -23.44 10.27
#